data_AF-A0A972RHY3-F1
#
_entry.id   AF-A0A972RHY3-F1
#
_cell.length_a   1.000
_cell.length_b   1.000
_cell.length_c   1.000
_cell.angle_alpha   90.00
_cell.angle_beta   90.00
_cell.angle_gamma   90.00
#
_symmetry.space_group_name_H-M   'P 1'
#
loop_
_entity.id
_entity.type
_entity.pdbx_description
1 polymer ?
#
loop_
_entity_poly.entity_id
_entity_poly.type
_entity_poly.pdbx_seq_one_letter_code
_entity_poly.pdbx_strand_id
1 'polypeptide(L)'
;MRKSRNMHTSATITWLLFCLSNIPAWGTEPGEIVGEWVTAGGSSRVMITRQDDKYVGRIVALKHSRNGPNKQPGIKKKPQTDTNNPDATLRQRPLIGLLLLNNFHFDGDGWSGGTIYDPNNGKTYKAEISLADKRSLYVRGYIGVSLIGRTTIWESLNSYRKRELAFLELNCEQSNAAH
;
A
#
# COMPACT_ATOMS: atom_id res chain seq x y z
N MET A 1 64.53 -36.43 -48.77
CA MET A 1 63.98 -35.09 -49.06
C MET A 1 62.59 -35.23 -49.71
N ARG A 2 61.52 -35.29 -48.90
CA ARG A 2 60.15 -34.85 -49.25
C ARG A 2 59.33 -34.89 -47.96
N LYS A 3 58.74 -33.75 -47.62
CA LYS A 3 58.03 -33.44 -46.37
C LYS A 3 56.52 -33.59 -46.60
N SER A 4 55.78 -33.74 -45.50
CA SER A 4 54.33 -33.47 -45.36
C SER A 4 53.40 -34.68 -45.63
N ARG A 5 52.29 -34.90 -44.91
CA ARG A 5 51.57 -34.11 -43.89
C ARG A 5 50.40 -34.96 -43.32
N ASN A 6 49.89 -34.56 -42.15
CA ASN A 6 48.48 -34.67 -41.67
C ASN A 6 47.99 -36.05 -41.15
N MET A 7 47.08 -36.18 -40.17
CA MET A 7 46.18 -35.23 -39.50
C MET A 7 45.70 -35.88 -38.19
N HIS A 8 45.70 -35.16 -37.07
CA HIS A 8 45.00 -35.58 -35.85
C HIS A 8 43.52 -35.23 -35.99
N THR A 9 42.63 -36.21 -36.03
CA THR A 9 41.18 -35.98 -35.95
C THR A 9 40.73 -36.19 -34.50
N SER A 10 40.69 -35.08 -33.75
CA SER A 10 40.05 -35.01 -32.43
C SER A 10 38.54 -34.86 -32.64
N ALA A 11 37.75 -35.87 -32.24
CA ALA A 11 36.30 -35.81 -32.28
C ALA A 11 35.79 -35.11 -31.01
N THR A 12 35.35 -33.88 -31.15
CA THR A 12 34.73 -33.07 -30.10
C THR A 12 33.35 -33.61 -29.74
N ILE A 13 33.14 -33.98 -28.47
CA ILE A 13 31.84 -34.32 -27.89
C ILE A 13 31.12 -33.01 -27.57
N THR A 14 30.08 -32.68 -28.34
CA THR A 14 29.24 -31.50 -28.08
C THR A 14 28.28 -31.81 -26.93
N TRP A 15 28.66 -31.41 -25.71
CA TRP A 15 27.75 -31.37 -24.55
C TRP A 15 26.76 -30.22 -24.74
N LEU A 16 25.51 -30.54 -25.05
CA LEU A 16 24.41 -29.56 -25.05
C LEU A 16 24.06 -29.25 -23.57
N LEU A 17 24.70 -28.22 -22.99
CA LEU A 17 24.31 -27.67 -21.69
C LEU A 17 22.93 -26.99 -21.86
N PHE A 18 21.88 -27.67 -21.39
CA PHE A 18 20.56 -27.07 -21.21
C PHE A 18 20.63 -26.14 -19.99
N CYS A 19 21.06 -24.90 -20.19
CA CYS A 19 20.93 -23.85 -19.18
C CYS A 19 19.42 -23.60 -18.95
N LEU A 20 18.85 -24.22 -17.92
CA LEU A 20 17.59 -23.78 -17.34
C LEU A 20 17.82 -22.38 -16.77
N SER A 21 17.58 -21.35 -17.59
CA SER A 21 17.45 -19.99 -17.08
C SER A 21 16.20 -19.95 -16.22
N ASN A 22 16.38 -19.89 -14.90
CA ASN A 22 15.34 -19.50 -13.97
C ASN A 22 14.88 -18.10 -14.37
N ILE A 23 13.81 -18.01 -15.16
CA ILE A 23 13.14 -16.75 -15.40
C ILE A 23 12.47 -16.43 -14.06
N PRO A 24 12.87 -15.37 -13.34
CA PRO A 24 12.16 -14.98 -12.14
C PRO A 24 10.70 -14.72 -12.54
N ALA A 25 9.77 -15.46 -11.95
CA ALA A 25 8.37 -15.17 -12.10
C ALA A 25 8.14 -13.77 -11.51
N TRP A 26 7.78 -12.80 -12.35
CA TRP A 26 7.30 -11.50 -11.87
C TRP A 26 5.92 -11.70 -11.25
N GLY A 27 5.91 -12.18 -10.01
CA GLY A 27 4.72 -12.32 -9.18
C GLY A 27 4.63 -11.18 -8.17
N THR A 28 3.43 -10.93 -7.67
CA THR A 28 3.26 -10.10 -6.47
C THR A 28 3.86 -10.84 -5.29
N GLU A 29 4.74 -10.18 -4.54
CA GLU A 29 5.29 -10.76 -3.33
C GLU A 29 4.41 -10.43 -2.11
N PRO A 30 4.25 -11.37 -1.15
CA PRO A 30 3.43 -11.15 0.04
C PRO A 30 3.85 -9.91 0.85
N GLY A 31 5.10 -9.47 0.75
CA GLY A 31 5.64 -8.32 1.48
C GLY A 31 5.27 -6.95 0.90
N GLU A 32 4.76 -6.87 -0.33
CA GLU A 32 4.68 -5.60 -1.07
C GLU A 32 3.69 -4.58 -0.49
N ILE A 33 2.68 -5.01 0.26
CA ILE A 33 1.75 -4.09 0.91
C ILE A 33 2.26 -3.57 2.25
N VAL A 34 3.35 -4.12 2.79
CA VAL A 34 3.88 -3.69 4.09
C VAL A 34 4.47 -2.29 3.96
N GLY A 35 3.99 -1.37 4.78
CA GLY A 35 4.43 0.02 4.76
C GLY A 35 3.32 1.02 5.02
N GLU A 36 3.63 2.30 4.78
CA GLU A 36 2.70 3.40 5.00
C GLU A 36 1.97 3.81 3.72
N TRP A 37 0.65 3.86 3.85
CA TRP A 37 -0.26 4.18 2.76
C TRP A 37 -1.15 5.36 3.13
N VAL A 38 -1.36 6.24 2.16
CA VAL A 38 -2.22 7.40 2.25
C VAL A 38 -3.56 7.04 1.63
N THR A 39 -4.63 7.15 2.42
CA THR A 39 -5.99 6.85 1.95
C THR A 39 -6.45 7.86 0.91
N ALA A 40 -7.44 7.49 0.09
CA ALA A 40 -8.03 8.37 -0.92
C ALA A 40 -8.37 9.76 -0.35
N GLY A 41 -8.00 10.81 -1.09
CA GLY A 41 -8.16 12.20 -0.66
C GLY A 41 -7.15 12.68 0.40
N GLY A 42 -6.22 11.82 0.82
CA GLY A 42 -5.20 12.14 1.82
C GLY A 42 -5.73 12.23 3.25
N SER A 43 -6.90 11.67 3.55
CA SER A 43 -7.57 11.85 4.85
C SER A 43 -6.81 11.22 6.02
N SER A 44 -6.12 10.11 5.79
CA SER A 44 -5.35 9.38 6.81
C SER A 44 -4.11 8.69 6.23
N ARG A 45 -3.14 8.42 7.11
CA ARG A 45 -2.02 7.50 6.86
C ARG A 45 -2.27 6.21 7.63
N VAL A 46 -2.10 5.08 6.96
CA VAL A 46 -2.30 3.74 7.50
C VAL A 46 -0.99 2.98 7.36
N MET A 47 -0.46 2.46 8.47
CA MET A 47 0.65 1.52 8.46
C MET A 47 0.09 0.11 8.33
N ILE A 48 0.45 -0.59 7.25
CA ILE A 48 0.16 -2.00 7.05
C ILE A 48 1.37 -2.81 7.53
N THR A 49 1.12 -3.77 8.41
CA THR A 49 2.14 -4.69 8.95
C THR A 49 1.68 -6.14 8.81
N ARG A 50 2.65 -7.04 8.69
CA ARG A 50 2.40 -8.48 8.82
C ARG A 50 2.42 -8.87 10.31
N GLN A 51 1.40 -9.60 10.74
CA GLN A 51 1.27 -10.24 12.05
C GLN A 51 1.03 -11.73 11.79
N ASP A 52 2.04 -12.55 12.02
CA ASP A 52 2.06 -13.98 11.67
C ASP A 52 1.84 -14.21 10.16
N ASP A 53 0.76 -14.89 9.80
CA ASP A 53 0.30 -15.16 8.43
C ASP A 53 -0.63 -14.06 7.89
N LYS A 54 -1.01 -13.09 8.73
CA LYS A 54 -2.02 -12.07 8.43
C LYS A 54 -1.43 -10.69 8.22
N TYR A 55 -2.20 -9.85 7.57
CA TYR A 55 -1.91 -8.44 7.38
C TYR A 55 -2.96 -7.59 8.08
N VAL A 56 -2.48 -6.58 8.80
CA VAL A 56 -3.29 -5.63 9.54
C VAL A 56 -2.85 -4.21 9.24
N GLY A 57 -3.78 -3.26 9.31
CA GLY A 57 -3.54 -1.86 9.01
C GLY A 57 -4.01 -0.97 10.15
N ARG A 58 -3.15 -0.08 10.64
CA ARG A 58 -3.47 0.87 11.71
C ARG A 58 -3.31 2.31 11.27
N ILE A 59 -4.22 3.18 11.70
CA ILE A 59 -4.08 4.62 11.46
C ILE A 59 -2.88 5.16 12.23
N VAL A 60 -1.92 5.78 11.54
CA VAL A 60 -0.74 6.42 12.16
C VAL A 60 -0.78 7.94 12.08
N ALA A 61 -1.58 8.52 11.17
CA ALA A 61 -1.82 9.96 11.11
C ALA A 61 -3.16 10.31 10.47
N LEU A 62 -3.66 11.52 10.74
CA LEU A 62 -4.88 12.10 10.16
C LEU A 62 -4.54 13.49 9.60
N LYS A 63 -5.00 13.81 8.38
CA LYS A 63 -4.70 15.10 7.71
C LYS A 63 -5.51 16.27 8.27
N HIS A 64 -6.73 16.03 8.72
CA HIS A 64 -7.59 17.05 9.32
C HIS A 64 -8.21 16.58 10.63
N SER A 65 -8.21 17.48 11.62
CA SER A 65 -9.03 17.32 12.83
C SER A 65 -10.50 17.35 12.44
N ARG A 66 -11.23 16.24 12.62
CA ARG A 66 -12.69 16.13 12.51
C ARG A 66 -13.40 17.16 13.42
N ASN A 67 -12.72 17.62 14.47
CA ASN A 67 -13.21 18.63 15.42
C ASN A 67 -12.98 20.08 14.94
N GLY A 68 -12.78 20.31 13.64
CA GLY A 68 -12.49 21.62 13.07
C GLY A 68 -11.08 22.14 13.43
N PRO A 69 -10.61 23.20 12.75
CA PRO A 69 -9.40 23.89 13.18
C PRO A 69 -9.71 24.65 14.47
N ASN A 70 -9.19 24.19 15.61
CA ASN A 70 -8.99 25.10 16.75
C ASN A 70 -7.92 26.12 16.31
N LYS A 71 -8.36 27.21 15.68
CA LYS A 71 -7.53 28.36 15.28
C LYS A 71 -7.12 29.24 16.48
N GLN A 72 -7.22 28.71 17.71
CA GLN A 72 -6.81 29.42 18.91
C GLN A 72 -5.44 28.88 19.36
N PRO A 73 -4.39 29.72 19.32
CA PRO A 73 -3.10 29.38 19.92
C PRO A 73 -3.29 28.96 21.38
N GLY A 74 -2.74 27.82 21.78
CA GLY A 74 -2.77 27.34 23.17
C GLY A 74 -3.85 26.31 23.52
N ILE A 75 -4.85 26.06 22.65
CA ILE A 75 -5.81 24.96 22.88
C ILE A 75 -5.23 23.64 22.36
N LYS A 76 -4.94 22.70 23.26
CA LYS A 76 -4.62 21.31 22.87
C LYS A 76 -5.77 20.77 22.03
N LYS A 77 -5.50 20.38 20.78
CA LYS A 77 -6.48 19.68 19.93
C LYS A 77 -6.97 18.45 20.70
N LYS A 78 -8.27 18.36 20.98
CA LYS A 78 -8.84 17.12 21.52
C LYS A 78 -8.50 15.98 20.55
N PRO A 79 -7.97 14.84 21.03
CA PRO A 79 -7.77 13.67 20.20
C PRO A 79 -9.06 13.33 19.45
N GLN A 80 -8.95 13.03 18.16
CA GLN A 80 -10.10 12.53 17.41
C GLN A 80 -10.39 11.12 17.88
N THR A 81 -11.66 10.86 18.22
CA THR A 81 -12.13 9.56 18.70
C THR A 81 -13.14 8.95 17.73
N ASP A 82 -13.45 7.68 17.95
CA ASP A 82 -14.36 6.89 17.12
C ASP A 82 -15.85 7.18 17.38
N THR A 83 -16.24 8.45 17.31
CA THR A 83 -17.57 8.95 17.71
C THR A 83 -18.74 8.24 17.03
N ASN A 84 -18.53 7.67 15.85
CA ASN A 84 -19.57 7.04 15.03
C ASN A 84 -19.67 5.53 15.27
N ASN A 85 -18.87 4.97 16.20
CA ASN A 85 -18.96 3.56 16.53
C ASN A 85 -20.36 3.21 17.05
N PRO A 86 -21.00 2.14 16.56
CA PRO A 86 -22.30 1.69 17.07
C PRO A 86 -22.24 1.35 18.57
N ASP A 87 -21.14 0.78 19.05
CA ASP A 87 -20.89 0.52 20.46
C ASP A 87 -20.45 1.81 21.17
N ALA A 88 -21.27 2.28 22.11
CA ALA A 88 -21.01 3.50 22.87
C ALA A 88 -19.70 3.44 23.69
N THR A 89 -19.29 2.26 24.13
CA THR A 89 -18.06 2.08 24.93
C THR A 89 -16.80 2.30 24.07
N LEU A 90 -16.89 2.05 22.77
CA LEU A 90 -15.79 2.24 21.83
C LEU A 90 -15.67 3.68 21.32
N ARG A 91 -16.67 4.54 21.52
CA ARG A 91 -16.69 5.91 20.96
C ARG A 91 -15.60 6.85 21.47
N GLN A 92 -15.02 6.52 22.62
CA GLN A 92 -13.94 7.30 23.25
C GLN A 92 -12.55 6.83 22.83
N ARG A 93 -12.44 5.72 22.08
CA ARG A 93 -11.12 5.24 21.64
C ARG A 93 -10.51 6.20 20.62
N PRO A 94 -9.21 6.51 20.71
CA PRO A 94 -8.52 7.33 19.73
C PRO A 94 -8.59 6.73 18.32
N LEU A 95 -8.70 7.59 17.30
CA LEU A 95 -8.57 7.15 15.91
C LEU A 95 -7.13 6.80 15.55
N ILE A 96 -6.13 7.46 16.16
CA ILE A 96 -4.73 7.06 16.00
C ILE A 96 -4.52 5.71 16.70
N GLY A 97 -3.88 4.77 16.01
CA GLY A 97 -3.68 3.38 16.44
C GLY A 97 -4.87 2.45 16.16
N LEU A 98 -6.00 2.98 15.70
CA LEU A 98 -7.20 2.21 15.39
C LEU A 98 -6.91 1.17 14.30
N LEU A 99 -7.33 -0.07 14.55
CA LEU A 99 -7.24 -1.19 13.61
C LEU A 99 -8.25 -0.98 12.48
N LEU A 100 -7.77 -0.50 11.34
CA LEU A 100 -8.56 -0.17 10.17
C LEU A 100 -8.72 -1.36 9.23
N LEU A 101 -7.62 -2.08 8.97
CA LEU A 101 -7.59 -3.29 8.15
C LEU A 101 -7.30 -4.50 9.05
N ASN A 102 -8.05 -5.58 8.91
CA ASN A 102 -7.91 -6.75 9.78
C ASN A 102 -8.02 -8.08 9.02
N ASN A 103 -7.17 -9.05 9.39
CA ASN A 103 -7.23 -10.46 8.97
C ASN A 103 -7.11 -10.71 7.46
N PHE A 104 -6.28 -9.93 6.78
CA PHE A 104 -5.98 -10.16 5.37
C PHE A 104 -4.94 -11.26 5.19
N HIS A 105 -5.08 -12.08 4.16
CA HIS A 105 -4.15 -13.14 3.78
C HIS A 105 -3.72 -12.98 2.34
N PHE A 106 -2.45 -13.27 2.04
CA PHE A 106 -1.97 -13.26 0.67
C PHE A 106 -2.38 -14.56 -0.05
N ASP A 107 -3.00 -14.46 -1.21
CA ASP A 107 -3.51 -15.60 -1.99
C ASP A 107 -2.75 -15.88 -3.30
N GLY A 108 -1.70 -15.10 -3.60
CA GLY A 108 -0.89 -15.20 -4.82
C GLY A 108 -1.07 -14.01 -5.76
N ASP A 109 -2.26 -13.42 -5.78
CA ASP A 109 -2.60 -12.29 -6.66
C ASP A 109 -2.91 -11.01 -5.86
N GLY A 110 -3.32 -11.17 -4.60
CA GLY A 110 -3.60 -10.06 -3.71
C GLY A 110 -3.81 -10.50 -2.27
N TRP A 111 -4.49 -9.64 -1.52
CA TRP A 111 -4.80 -9.88 -0.11
C TRP A 111 -6.30 -9.90 0.09
N SER A 112 -6.83 -11.02 0.54
CA SER A 112 -8.26 -11.28 0.66
C SER A 112 -8.61 -11.85 2.05
N GLY A 113 -9.90 -12.16 2.27
CA GLY A 113 -10.40 -12.70 3.55
C GLY A 113 -10.45 -11.70 4.72
N GLY A 114 -10.06 -10.44 4.46
CA GLY A 114 -9.97 -9.39 5.45
C GLY A 114 -11.21 -8.51 5.55
N THR A 115 -11.14 -7.58 6.49
CA THR A 115 -12.18 -6.56 6.71
C THR A 115 -11.57 -5.17 6.84
N ILE A 116 -12.35 -4.15 6.47
CA ILE A 116 -12.03 -2.75 6.69
C ILE A 116 -13.11 -2.08 7.55
N TYR A 117 -12.70 -1.42 8.62
CA TYR A 117 -13.57 -0.57 9.44
C TYR A 117 -13.55 0.87 8.91
N ASP A 118 -14.71 1.53 8.80
CA ASP A 118 -14.81 2.95 8.44
C ASP A 118 -15.25 3.79 9.66
N PRO A 119 -14.33 4.51 10.32
CA PRO A 119 -14.67 5.37 11.46
C PRO A 119 -15.53 6.58 11.10
N ASN A 120 -15.82 6.83 9.81
CA ASN A 120 -16.75 7.87 9.36
C ASN A 120 -18.21 7.45 9.47
N ASN A 121 -18.51 6.15 9.45
CA ASN A 121 -19.89 5.66 9.54
C ASN A 121 -20.07 4.50 10.55
N GLY A 122 -19.00 4.07 11.20
CA GLY A 122 -19.03 3.03 12.22
C GLY A 122 -19.22 1.61 11.69
N LYS A 123 -19.07 1.40 10.37
CA LYS A 123 -19.34 0.11 9.72
C LYS A 123 -18.04 -0.63 9.40
N THR A 124 -18.14 -1.97 9.44
CA THR A 124 -17.10 -2.88 8.97
C THR A 124 -17.57 -3.56 7.70
N TYR A 125 -16.69 -3.62 6.71
CA TYR A 125 -16.94 -4.23 5.41
C TYR A 125 -15.96 -5.38 5.17
N LYS A 126 -16.39 -6.39 4.41
CA LYS A 126 -15.43 -7.31 3.79
C LYS A 126 -14.59 -6.53 2.80
N ALA A 127 -13.31 -6.89 2.67
CA ALA A 127 -12.43 -6.19 1.77
C ALA A 127 -11.37 -7.07 1.15
N GLU A 128 -10.90 -6.62 -0.01
CA GLU A 128 -9.79 -7.16 -0.78
C GLU A 128 -8.83 -6.02 -1.13
N ILE A 129 -7.54 -6.34 -1.17
CA ILE A 129 -6.47 -5.41 -1.52
C ILE A 129 -5.66 -6.02 -2.67
N SER A 130 -5.37 -5.23 -3.69
CA SER A 130 -4.43 -5.61 -4.74
C SER A 130 -3.53 -4.44 -5.10
N LEU A 131 -2.36 -4.75 -5.67
CA LEU A 131 -1.47 -3.71 -6.20
C LEU A 131 -2.02 -3.23 -7.53
N ALA A 132 -2.23 -1.92 -7.65
CA ALA A 132 -2.40 -1.30 -8.96
C ALA A 132 -1.04 -1.14 -9.64
N ASP A 133 -0.03 -0.77 -8.85
CA ASP A 133 1.37 -0.70 -9.21
C ASP A 133 2.22 -0.68 -7.92
N LYS A 134 3.54 -0.49 -8.03
CA LYS A 134 4.47 -0.42 -6.88
C LYS A 134 4.24 0.75 -5.93
N ARG A 135 3.34 1.68 -6.28
CA ARG A 135 3.08 2.94 -5.57
C ARG A 135 1.64 3.06 -5.10
N SER A 136 0.75 2.19 -5.54
CA SER A 136 -0.68 2.35 -5.41
C SER A 136 -1.38 1.02 -5.12
N LEU A 137 -2.32 1.04 -4.17
CA LEU A 137 -3.20 -0.09 -3.86
C LEU A 137 -4.61 0.19 -4.33
N TYR A 138 -5.26 -0.84 -4.89
CA TYR A 138 -6.70 -0.93 -4.89
C TYR A 138 -7.17 -1.54 -3.57
N VAL A 139 -8.01 -0.81 -2.84
CA VAL A 139 -8.67 -1.28 -1.63
C VAL A 139 -10.17 -1.31 -1.88
N ARG A 140 -10.74 -2.51 -1.99
CA ARG A 140 -12.15 -2.71 -2.33
C ARG A 140 -12.93 -3.19 -1.12
N GLY A 141 -13.91 -2.40 -0.67
CA GLY A 141 -14.86 -2.78 0.38
C GLY A 141 -16.22 -3.16 -0.20
N TYR A 142 -16.86 -4.22 0.33
CA TYR A 142 -18.14 -4.73 -0.17
C TYR A 142 -19.02 -5.35 0.92
N ILE A 143 -20.30 -5.54 0.60
CA ILE A 143 -21.30 -6.18 1.46
C ILE A 143 -21.78 -7.47 0.79
N GLY A 144 -21.65 -8.61 1.47
CA GLY A 144 -22.03 -9.92 0.92
C GLY A 144 -21.03 -10.42 -0.11
N VAL A 145 -21.27 -10.12 -1.40
CA VAL A 145 -20.43 -10.49 -2.55
C VAL A 145 -19.61 -9.30 -3.05
N SER A 146 -18.41 -9.57 -3.58
CA SER A 146 -17.45 -8.52 -4.02
C SER A 146 -17.95 -7.65 -5.17
N LEU A 147 -18.94 -8.11 -5.93
CA LEU A 147 -19.56 -7.34 -7.01
C LEU A 147 -20.28 -6.07 -6.50
N ILE A 148 -20.83 -6.11 -5.28
CA ILE A 148 -21.59 -4.99 -4.69
C ILE A 148 -20.69 -4.26 -3.67
N GLY A 149 -19.83 -3.38 -4.20
CA GLY A 149 -18.83 -2.68 -3.41
C GLY A 149 -18.24 -1.45 -4.08
N ARG A 150 -17.27 -0.82 -3.40
CA ARG A 150 -16.52 0.33 -3.89
C ARG A 150 -15.02 0.09 -3.77
N THR A 151 -14.27 0.52 -4.76
CA THR A 151 -12.81 0.50 -4.76
C THR A 151 -12.28 1.90 -4.49
N THR A 152 -11.31 2.02 -3.59
CA THR A 152 -10.53 3.24 -3.35
C THR A 152 -9.08 3.00 -3.73
N ILE A 153 -8.40 4.04 -4.19
CA ILE A 153 -6.97 3.97 -4.49
C ILE A 153 -6.21 4.60 -3.33
N TRP A 154 -5.28 3.84 -2.75
CA TRP A 154 -4.38 4.33 -1.72
C TRP A 154 -3.00 4.49 -2.32
N GLU A 155 -2.28 5.52 -1.89
CA GLU A 155 -0.96 5.85 -2.44
C GLU A 155 0.11 5.63 -1.37
N SER A 156 1.23 5.03 -1.73
CA SER A 156 2.39 4.91 -0.85
C SER A 156 2.84 6.29 -0.35
N LEU A 157 3.23 6.37 0.92
CA LEU A 157 3.62 7.65 1.54
C LEU A 157 4.74 8.36 0.77
N ASN A 158 5.70 7.61 0.22
CA ASN A 158 6.80 8.15 -0.57
C ASN A 158 6.31 8.83 -1.85
N SER A 159 5.38 8.19 -2.56
CA SER A 159 4.82 8.74 -3.81
C SER A 159 3.99 9.98 -3.52
N TYR A 160 3.14 9.92 -2.48
CA TYR A 160 2.34 11.05 -2.03
C TYR A 160 3.20 12.27 -1.69
N ARG A 161 4.25 12.09 -0.87
CA ARG A 161 5.17 13.17 -0.49
C ARG A 161 5.90 13.77 -1.68
N LYS A 162 6.37 12.94 -2.61
CA LYS A 162 7.08 13.42 -3.80
C LYS A 162 6.19 14.33 -4.66
N ARG A 163 4.90 13.98 -4.82
CA ARG A 163 3.95 14.84 -5.55
C ARG A 163 3.66 16.15 -4.81
N GLU A 164 3.54 16.11 -3.49
CA GLU A 164 3.32 17.31 -2.67
C GLU A 164 4.52 18.27 -2.74
N LEU A 165 5.75 17.75 -2.69
CA LEU A 165 6.98 18.54 -2.89
C LEU A 165 7.04 19.15 -4.29
N ALA A 166 6.80 18.36 -5.33
CA ALA A 166 6.81 18.86 -6.71
C ALA A 166 5.79 19.98 -6.93
N PHE A 167 4.61 19.89 -6.30
CA PHE A 167 3.61 20.96 -6.36
C PHE A 167 4.08 22.26 -5.68
N LEU A 168 4.78 22.16 -4.55
CA LEU A 168 5.32 23.31 -3.84
C LEU A 168 6.46 23.98 -4.62
N GLU A 169 7.34 23.18 -5.23
CA GLU A 169 8.43 23.68 -6.09
C GLU A 169 7.87 24.47 -7.27
N LEU A 170 6.88 23.92 -7.99
CA LEU A 170 6.24 24.61 -9.12
C LEU A 170 5.59 25.94 -8.73
N ASN A 171 4.93 25.99 -7.57
CA ASN A 171 4.31 27.24 -7.10
C ASN A 171 5.35 28.28 -6.69
N CYS A 172 6.48 27.85 -6.12
CA CYS A 172 7.58 28.74 -5.78
C CYS A 172 8.23 29.33 -7.05
N GLU A 173 8.50 28.52 -8.06
CA GLU A 173 9.04 28.97 -9.34
C GLU A 173 8.11 29.97 -10.04
N GLN A 174 6.80 29.71 -10.08
CA GLN A 174 5.83 30.64 -10.64
C GLN A 174 5.76 31.97 -9.88
N SER A 175 5.89 31.93 -8.55
CA SER A 175 5.90 33.15 -7.74
C SER A 175 7.16 34.00 -7.98
N ASN A 176 8.32 33.38 -8.15
CA ASN A 176 9.58 34.08 -8.42
C ASN A 176 9.67 34.61 -9.85
N ALA A 177 9.02 33.96 -10.82
CA ALA A 177 8.95 34.44 -12.21
C ALA A 177 7.98 35.62 -12.41
N ALA A 178 7.12 35.91 -11.42
CA ALA A 178 6.17 37.01 -11.44
C ALA A 178 6.73 38.32 -10.81
N HIS A 179 7.99 38.31 -10.38
CA HIS A 179 8.72 39.44 -9.81
C HIS A 179 9.91 39.82 -10.69
#